data_AF-A0A9W8B3R1-F1
#
_entry.id   AF-A0A9W8B3R1-F1
#
_cell.length_a   1.000
_cell.length_b   1.000
_cell.length_c   1.000
_cell.angle_alpha   90.00
_cell.angle_beta   90.00
_cell.angle_gamma   90.00
#
_symmetry.space_group_name_H-M   'P 1'
#
loop_
_entity.id
_entity.type
_entity.pdbx_description
1 polymer ?
#
loop_
_entity_poly.entity_id
_entity_poly.type
_entity_poly.pdbx_seq_one_letter_code
_entity_poly.pdbx_strand_id
1 'polypeptide(L)'
;MKPASKRKAAGSPTKAQARSKRRHSRDLCPLCPGNTAPHSRSQNKPASTNSSKSQDEESAVYDTWLQCNACRAWYHARCVGLAAAECQRIKRYHCQTCQPTAGPTVYYAQRTLRRSGRAHTVINYADLNEGVAGDVYKYTKLLQARTFAPSPFPVFETGQFLTATWLETHGLDEPILVRKPQGLGLVMPSPDLSVDEIAQLIGPETPVDVIDVANQGELTGWNLGQWAKYVNQRIRDRILNVISLEVSDTPLTRLIQRPRVVREIDWISTVWPTELKDQGEYPKVQHYCLMSVRDSYTDL
;
A
#
# COMPACT_ATOMS: atom_id res chain seq x y z
N MET A 1 -25.95 45.56 40.45
CA MET A 1 -24.89 46.56 40.15
C MET A 1 -23.54 45.93 40.46
N LYS A 2 -22.51 46.25 39.67
CA LYS A 2 -21.17 45.63 39.61
C LYS A 2 -20.46 45.53 40.98
N PRO A 3 -19.41 44.68 41.08
CA PRO A 3 -18.09 45.23 40.80
C PRO A 3 -17.29 44.39 39.80
N ALA A 4 -16.53 45.10 38.96
CA ALA A 4 -15.48 44.56 38.12
C ALA A 4 -14.14 45.08 38.64
N SER A 5 -13.14 44.20 38.63
CA SER A 5 -11.75 44.44 38.19
C SER A 5 -10.70 43.88 39.16
N LYS A 6 -10.01 42.81 38.72
CA LYS A 6 -8.54 42.76 38.73
C LYS A 6 -8.05 41.83 37.62
N ARG A 7 -6.92 42.23 37.05
CA ARG A 7 -6.34 41.84 35.76
C ARG A 7 -5.58 40.50 35.80
N LYS A 8 -5.63 39.84 34.64
CA LYS A 8 -4.69 38.90 33.99
C LYS A 8 -3.35 38.62 34.69
N ALA A 9 -3.07 37.32 34.88
CA ALA A 9 -1.74 36.75 34.74
C ALA A 9 -1.73 35.80 33.52
N ALA A 10 -0.77 35.99 32.62
CA ALA A 10 -0.57 35.15 31.45
C ALA A 10 0.06 33.82 31.90
N GLY A 11 -0.64 32.70 31.66
CA GLY A 11 -0.11 31.36 31.91
C GLY A 11 0.90 30.96 30.85
N SER A 12 2.10 30.57 31.30
CA SER A 12 3.14 29.95 30.50
C SER A 12 2.64 28.67 29.82
N PRO A 13 3.03 28.34 28.58
CA PRO A 13 2.52 27.17 27.90
C PRO A 13 3.05 25.88 28.54
N THR A 14 2.14 24.94 28.78
CA THR A 14 2.40 23.66 29.43
C THR A 14 3.18 22.70 28.52
N LYS A 15 3.97 21.79 29.14
CA LYS A 15 4.83 20.78 28.49
C LYS A 15 4.13 19.92 27.40
N ALA A 16 2.80 19.86 27.36
CA ALA A 16 2.03 19.15 26.35
C ALA A 16 2.06 19.83 24.97
N GLN A 17 2.03 21.18 24.91
CA GLN A 17 2.06 21.92 23.64
C GLN A 17 3.45 21.89 22.97
N ALA A 18 4.52 21.74 23.74
CA ALA A 18 5.88 21.58 23.22
C ALA A 18 6.13 20.18 22.59
N ARG A 19 5.31 19.18 22.94
CA ARG A 19 5.47 17.79 22.49
C ARG A 19 4.81 17.51 21.14
N SER A 20 3.73 18.25 20.82
CA SER A 20 3.01 18.16 19.54
C SER A 20 3.83 18.72 18.36
N LYS A 21 4.51 19.85 18.53
CA LYS A 21 5.35 20.47 17.47
C LYS A 21 6.58 19.65 17.06
N ARG A 22 7.01 18.68 17.89
CA ARG A 22 8.19 17.84 17.62
C ARG A 22 7.89 16.58 16.79
N ARG A 23 6.63 16.16 16.66
CA ARG A 23 6.30 14.92 15.92
C ARG A 23 6.31 15.11 14.40
N HIS A 24 5.88 16.26 13.89
CA HIS A 24 5.82 16.52 12.44
C HIS A 24 7.18 16.78 11.76
N SER A 25 8.27 16.95 12.51
CA SER A 25 9.59 17.23 11.90
C SER A 25 10.39 16.00 11.49
N ARG A 26 9.89 14.77 11.76
CA ARG A 26 10.62 13.52 11.48
C ARG A 26 10.28 12.90 10.13
N ASP A 27 9.20 13.33 9.50
CA ASP A 27 8.70 12.78 8.23
C ASP A 27 9.06 13.68 7.04
N LEU A 28 9.92 14.67 7.25
CA LEU A 28 10.26 15.69 6.28
C LEU A 28 11.76 15.63 5.96
N CYS A 29 12.10 15.69 4.68
CA CYS A 29 13.51 15.67 4.26
C CYS A 29 14.22 16.95 4.75
N PRO A 30 15.25 16.86 5.62
CA PRO A 30 15.92 18.03 6.21
C PRO A 30 16.68 18.91 5.21
N LEU A 31 16.85 18.44 3.97
CA LEU A 31 17.68 19.09 2.94
C LEU A 31 16.85 19.72 1.82
N CYS A 32 15.52 19.65 1.87
CA CYS A 32 14.66 20.21 0.83
C CYS A 32 13.84 21.41 1.35
N PRO A 33 13.71 22.49 0.56
CA PRO A 33 12.95 23.67 0.97
C PRO A 33 11.42 23.45 0.98
N GLY A 34 10.92 22.35 0.42
CA GLY A 34 9.49 22.08 0.24
C GLY A 34 8.82 21.17 1.27
N ASN A 35 9.58 20.52 2.18
CA ASN A 35 9.02 19.64 3.23
C ASN A 35 7.87 18.72 2.73
N THR A 36 8.09 18.01 1.62
CA THR A 36 7.14 16.99 1.16
C THR A 36 7.37 15.73 1.97
N ALA A 37 6.30 15.20 2.59
CA ALA A 37 6.33 13.97 3.35
C ALA A 37 6.28 12.75 2.40
N PRO A 38 6.75 11.55 2.80
CA PRO A 38 6.74 10.34 1.98
C PRO A 38 5.34 9.89 1.50
N HIS A 39 4.27 10.49 2.01
CA HIS A 39 2.88 10.12 1.70
C HIS A 39 1.99 11.26 1.16
N SER A 40 2.51 12.46 0.89
CA SER A 40 1.67 13.56 0.39
C SER A 40 1.60 13.56 -1.15
N ARG A 41 0.84 12.64 -1.76
CA ARG A 41 0.32 12.86 -3.12
C ARG A 41 -0.90 13.76 -3.03
N SER A 42 -0.72 15.06 -3.25
CA SER A 42 -1.82 15.95 -3.61
C SER A 42 -2.22 15.64 -5.06
N GLN A 43 -3.43 15.10 -5.22
CA GLN A 43 -4.16 15.18 -6.47
C GLN A 43 -4.33 16.67 -6.81
N ASN A 44 -3.75 17.11 -7.94
CA ASN A 44 -4.26 18.12 -8.87
C ASN A 44 -3.13 18.73 -9.70
N LYS A 45 -3.04 18.36 -10.99
CA LYS A 45 -2.71 19.30 -12.07
C LYS A 45 -3.52 18.97 -13.33
N PRO A 46 -4.06 20.00 -14.01
CA PRO A 46 -4.91 19.81 -15.18
C PRO A 46 -4.08 19.47 -16.42
N ALA A 47 -4.74 18.83 -17.39
CA ALA A 47 -4.18 18.37 -18.64
C ALA A 47 -3.60 19.49 -19.52
N SER A 48 -2.42 19.27 -20.10
CA SER A 48 -2.03 19.87 -21.38
C SER A 48 -1.02 19.00 -22.15
N THR A 49 -1.51 18.42 -23.25
CA THR A 49 -0.87 18.09 -24.54
C THR A 49 0.65 17.84 -24.67
N ASN A 50 0.95 16.61 -25.15
CA ASN A 50 2.03 16.12 -26.04
C ASN A 50 3.45 16.72 -25.97
N SER A 51 4.41 15.93 -25.46
CA SER A 51 5.69 15.60 -26.15
C SER A 51 6.60 14.73 -25.28
N SER A 52 7.23 13.74 -25.94
CA SER A 52 8.52 13.06 -25.61
C SER A 52 8.63 12.11 -24.40
N LYS A 53 9.00 10.87 -24.73
CA LYS A 53 9.46 9.71 -23.93
C LYS A 53 10.59 9.96 -22.91
N SER A 54 10.90 11.21 -22.56
CA SER A 54 12.00 11.57 -21.64
C SER A 54 11.53 11.98 -20.24
N GLN A 55 10.23 12.16 -20.03
CA GLN A 55 9.68 12.65 -18.75
C GLN A 55 9.41 11.54 -17.72
N ASP A 56 9.28 10.29 -18.16
CA ASP A 56 8.92 9.16 -17.29
C ASP A 56 10.09 8.63 -16.46
N GLU A 57 11.34 8.69 -16.98
CA GLU A 57 12.54 8.30 -16.23
C GLU A 57 12.94 9.35 -15.18
N GLU A 58 12.69 10.63 -15.47
CA GLU A 58 13.02 11.73 -14.57
C GLU A 58 12.09 11.73 -13.34
N SER A 59 10.82 11.34 -13.52
CA SER A 59 9.79 11.18 -12.49
C SER A 59 10.14 10.12 -11.43
N ALA A 60 10.69 8.97 -11.83
CA ALA A 60 11.05 7.88 -10.91
C ALA A 60 12.18 8.26 -9.93
N VAL A 61 13.05 9.21 -10.32
CA VAL A 61 14.12 9.74 -9.47
C VAL A 61 13.55 10.59 -8.31
N TYR A 62 12.32 11.10 -8.43
CA TYR A 62 11.73 11.96 -7.41
C TYR A 62 11.22 11.21 -6.16
N ASP A 63 11.02 9.90 -6.25
CA ASP A 63 10.31 9.10 -5.23
C ASP A 63 11.19 8.13 -4.42
N THR A 64 12.51 8.05 -4.64
CA THR A 64 13.38 7.19 -3.82
C THR A 64 13.74 7.86 -2.48
N TRP A 65 13.35 7.23 -1.37
CA TRP A 65 13.59 7.71 -0.01
C TRP A 65 14.51 6.78 0.79
N LEU A 66 15.35 7.36 1.64
CA LEU A 66 16.31 6.65 2.49
C LEU A 66 16.18 7.10 3.95
N GLN A 67 16.02 6.15 4.86
CA GLN A 67 16.09 6.43 6.30
C GLN A 67 17.52 6.26 6.82
N CYS A 68 18.06 7.27 7.50
CA CYS A 68 19.35 7.15 8.17
C CYS A 68 19.26 6.16 9.34
N ASN A 69 20.11 5.13 9.37
CA ASN A 69 20.13 4.12 10.43
C ASN A 69 20.56 4.68 11.80
N ALA A 70 21.25 5.82 11.85
CA ALA A 70 21.69 6.46 13.10
C ALA A 70 20.63 7.42 13.67
N CYS A 71 20.24 8.45 12.91
CA CYS A 71 19.32 9.50 13.41
C CYS A 71 17.84 9.26 13.07
N ARG A 72 17.53 8.22 12.28
CA ARG A 72 16.18 7.85 11.82
C ARG A 72 15.46 8.90 10.96
N ALA A 73 16.13 9.98 10.56
CA ALA A 73 15.58 10.95 9.63
C ALA A 73 15.52 10.39 8.20
N TRP A 74 14.49 10.78 7.45
CA TRP A 74 14.27 10.40 6.07
C TRP A 74 14.83 11.44 5.10
N TYR A 75 15.44 10.99 4.02
CA TYR A 75 16.04 11.84 2.99
C TYR A 75 15.61 11.37 1.61
N HIS A 76 15.34 12.30 0.69
CA HIS A 76 15.26 11.95 -0.72
C HIS A 76 16.64 11.53 -1.21
N ALA A 77 16.74 10.49 -2.04
CA ALA A 77 17.98 10.05 -2.68
C ALA A 77 18.71 11.22 -3.37
N ARG A 78 17.97 12.03 -4.15
CA ARG A 78 18.51 13.22 -4.83
C ARG A 78 19.11 14.26 -3.86
N CYS A 79 18.48 14.46 -2.69
CA CYS A 79 18.90 15.48 -1.74
C CYS A 79 20.23 15.11 -1.06
N VAL A 80 20.60 13.84 -1.10
CA VAL A 80 21.86 13.33 -0.54
C VAL A 80 22.83 12.88 -1.63
N GLY A 81 22.56 13.27 -2.89
CA GLY A 81 23.44 13.04 -4.04
C GLY A 81 23.48 11.60 -4.53
N LEU A 82 22.49 10.77 -4.19
CA LEU A 82 22.43 9.37 -4.57
C LEU A 82 21.48 9.16 -5.75
N ALA A 83 21.94 8.43 -6.76
CA ALA A 83 21.07 7.94 -7.83
C ALA A 83 20.24 6.74 -7.34
N ALA A 84 19.03 6.54 -7.87
CA ALA A 84 18.16 5.43 -7.48
C ALA A 84 18.85 4.06 -7.59
N ALA A 85 19.66 3.83 -8.63
CA ALA A 85 20.44 2.60 -8.81
C ALA A 85 21.51 2.40 -7.73
N GLU A 86 22.06 3.48 -7.16
CA GLU A 86 23.00 3.41 -6.05
C GLU A 86 22.26 3.08 -4.74
N CYS A 87 21.06 3.64 -4.53
CA CYS A 87 20.24 3.38 -3.36
C CYS A 87 19.93 1.89 -3.16
N GLN A 88 19.68 1.15 -4.24
CA GLN A 88 19.43 -0.29 -4.21
C GLN A 88 20.60 -1.10 -3.63
N ARG A 89 21.82 -0.56 -3.66
CA ARG A 89 23.01 -1.23 -3.15
C ARG A 89 23.32 -0.90 -1.69
N ILE A 90 22.58 0.02 -1.08
CA ILE A 90 22.82 0.46 0.27
C ILE A 90 22.20 -0.53 1.25
N LYS A 91 23.04 -1.18 2.04
CA LYS A 91 22.64 -2.08 3.13
C LYS A 91 22.29 -1.30 4.40
N ARG A 92 23.06 -0.27 4.71
CA ARG A 92 22.80 0.67 5.83
C ARG A 92 23.18 2.08 5.40
N TYR A 93 22.22 2.99 5.45
CA TYR A 93 22.41 4.39 5.10
C TYR A 93 22.76 5.23 6.32
N HIS A 94 23.84 6.01 6.26
CA HIS A 94 24.15 7.05 7.23
C HIS A 94 24.23 8.40 6.52
N CYS A 95 23.42 9.37 6.97
CA CYS A 95 23.43 10.72 6.43
C CYS A 95 24.76 11.42 6.76
N GLN A 96 25.10 12.45 6.00
CA GLN A 96 26.40 13.13 6.09
C GLN A 96 26.73 13.68 7.49
N THR A 97 25.71 14.05 8.27
CA THR A 97 25.86 14.49 9.66
C THR A 97 26.13 13.33 10.64
N CYS A 98 25.70 12.11 10.32
CA CYS A 98 25.91 10.93 11.16
C CYS A 98 27.13 10.10 10.76
N GLN A 99 27.66 10.24 9.54
CA GLN A 99 28.84 9.48 9.11
C GLN A 99 30.07 9.65 10.01
N PRO A 100 30.37 10.86 10.57
CA PRO A 100 31.52 11.03 11.45
C PRO A 100 31.46 10.22 12.75
N THR A 101 30.24 9.90 13.24
CA THR A 101 30.05 9.21 14.52
C THR A 101 29.55 7.77 14.39
N ALA A 102 28.73 7.48 13.37
CA ALA A 102 28.16 6.15 13.12
C ALA A 102 28.91 5.36 12.03
N GLY A 103 29.91 5.96 11.38
CA GLY A 103 30.64 5.38 10.26
C GLY A 103 29.96 5.62 8.90
N PRO A 104 30.65 5.29 7.78
CA PRO A 104 30.13 5.54 6.44
C PRO A 104 28.90 4.68 6.12
N THR A 105 28.17 5.07 5.07
CA THR A 105 27.14 4.23 4.45
C THR A 105 27.72 2.89 4.03
N VAL A 106 27.03 1.80 4.38
CA VAL A 106 27.46 0.42 4.12
C VAL A 106 26.72 -0.10 2.89
N TYR A 107 27.47 -0.61 1.92
CA TYR A 107 26.94 -1.20 0.69
C TYR A 107 27.07 -2.72 0.69
N TYR A 108 26.27 -3.41 -0.12
CA TYR A 108 26.52 -4.82 -0.43
C TYR A 108 27.83 -4.98 -1.22
N ALA A 109 28.57 -6.07 -0.98
CA ALA A 109 29.85 -6.35 -1.62
C ALA A 109 29.68 -6.54 -3.15
N GLN A 110 30.50 -5.85 -3.93
CA GLN A 110 30.40 -5.84 -5.38
C GLN A 110 31.07 -7.10 -5.96
N ARG A 111 30.29 -8.04 -6.53
CA ARG A 111 30.85 -9.18 -7.26
C ARG A 111 31.37 -8.68 -8.62
N THR A 112 32.68 -8.76 -8.85
CA THR A 112 33.30 -8.37 -10.13
C THR A 112 32.81 -9.26 -11.27
N LEU A 113 31.92 -8.74 -12.12
CA LEU A 113 31.46 -9.41 -13.35
C LEU A 113 32.38 -9.02 -14.52
N ARG A 114 33.11 -9.98 -15.09
CA ARG A 114 33.85 -9.82 -16.35
C ARG A 114 32.84 -9.71 -17.50
N ARG A 115 32.86 -8.59 -18.24
CA ARG A 115 32.02 -8.38 -19.44
C ARG A 115 32.55 -9.20 -20.61
N SER A 116 31.71 -10.02 -21.26
CA SER A 116 31.94 -10.54 -22.60
C SER A 116 31.01 -9.83 -23.59
N GLY A 117 31.57 -9.37 -24.71
CA GLY A 117 30.88 -8.55 -25.71
C GLY A 117 30.17 -9.38 -26.78
N ARG A 118 28.96 -9.89 -26.48
CA ARG A 118 28.02 -10.31 -27.52
C ARG A 118 26.70 -9.55 -27.35
N ALA A 119 26.15 -9.13 -28.49
CA ALA A 119 24.94 -8.32 -28.58
C ALA A 119 23.77 -8.99 -27.83
N HIS A 120 23.17 -8.26 -26.91
CA HIS A 120 22.11 -8.73 -26.03
C HIS A 120 20.74 -8.35 -26.60
N THR A 121 19.85 -9.32 -26.72
CA THR A 121 18.40 -9.12 -26.77
C THR A 121 17.95 -8.40 -25.50
N VAL A 122 16.98 -7.50 -25.63
CA VAL A 122 16.44 -6.71 -24.52
C VAL A 122 15.81 -7.66 -23.48
N ILE A 123 16.56 -7.91 -22.42
CA ILE A 123 16.16 -8.67 -21.24
C ILE A 123 16.15 -7.67 -20.08
N ASN A 124 15.04 -7.63 -19.35
CA ASN A 124 14.81 -6.70 -18.24
C ASN A 124 15.75 -7.03 -17.06
N TYR A 125 16.64 -6.08 -16.73
CA TYR A 125 17.77 -6.28 -15.83
C TYR A 125 17.40 -6.33 -14.33
N ALA A 126 16.12 -6.18 -13.97
CA ALA A 126 15.65 -6.43 -12.60
C ALA A 126 15.75 -7.93 -12.21
N ASP A 127 15.66 -8.83 -13.18
CA ASP A 127 15.62 -10.28 -12.95
C ASP A 127 17.03 -10.93 -12.83
N LEU A 128 18.11 -10.18 -13.09
CA LEU A 128 19.48 -10.74 -13.20
C LEU A 128 20.43 -10.43 -12.03
N ASN A 129 20.02 -9.64 -11.04
CA ASN A 129 20.96 -9.14 -10.02
C ASN A 129 21.09 -10.01 -8.75
N GLU A 130 20.25 -11.03 -8.55
CA GLU A 130 20.35 -11.96 -7.40
C GLU A 130 20.69 -13.40 -7.78
N GLY A 131 20.91 -13.70 -9.05
CA GLY A 131 21.59 -14.93 -9.45
C GLY A 131 20.87 -16.23 -9.12
N VAL A 132 19.54 -16.26 -9.16
CA VAL A 132 18.66 -17.38 -9.56
C VAL A 132 17.38 -16.66 -9.99
N ALA A 133 16.79 -16.96 -11.15
CA ALA A 133 15.41 -16.52 -11.40
C ALA A 133 14.58 -17.09 -10.25
N GLY A 134 14.20 -16.24 -9.29
CA GLY A 134 13.64 -16.68 -8.01
C GLY A 134 12.53 -17.69 -8.28
N ASP A 135 12.58 -18.83 -7.61
CA ASP A 135 11.59 -19.89 -7.79
C ASP A 135 10.19 -19.29 -7.66
N VAL A 136 9.46 -19.25 -8.78
CA VAL A 136 8.15 -18.60 -8.88
C VAL A 136 7.18 -19.18 -7.83
N TYR A 137 7.38 -20.45 -7.46
CA TYR A 137 6.57 -21.18 -6.48
C TYR A 137 7.19 -21.23 -5.08
N LYS A 138 8.17 -20.37 -4.76
CA LYS A 138 8.92 -20.42 -3.49
C LYS A 138 8.00 -20.40 -2.27
N TYR A 139 6.95 -19.56 -2.28
CA TYR A 139 6.03 -19.43 -1.15
C TYR A 139 5.10 -20.63 -1.04
N THR A 140 4.59 -21.15 -2.16
CA THR A 140 3.82 -22.40 -2.17
C THR A 140 4.62 -23.54 -1.56
N LYS A 141 5.87 -23.73 -1.98
CA LYS A 141 6.75 -24.78 -1.43
C LYS A 141 7.03 -24.57 0.05
N LEU A 142 7.28 -23.32 0.46
CA LEU A 142 7.51 -22.96 1.85
C LEU A 142 6.29 -23.31 2.71
N LEU A 143 5.09 -22.94 2.27
CA LEU A 143 3.84 -23.18 3.02
C LEU A 143 3.47 -24.66 3.05
N GLN A 144 3.64 -25.38 1.96
CA GLN A 144 3.38 -26.83 1.91
C GLN A 144 4.30 -27.64 2.82
N ALA A 145 5.50 -27.12 3.11
CA ALA A 145 6.44 -27.75 4.04
C ALA A 145 6.12 -27.46 5.52
N ARG A 146 5.07 -26.70 5.82
CA ARG A 146 4.70 -26.30 7.18
C ARG A 146 3.40 -26.99 7.61
N THR A 147 3.34 -27.32 8.89
CA THR A 147 2.10 -27.72 9.57
C THR A 147 1.63 -26.57 10.45
N PHE A 148 0.37 -26.18 10.30
CA PHE A 148 -0.23 -25.11 11.08
C PHE A 148 -1.16 -25.70 12.14
N ALA A 149 -1.17 -25.10 13.32
CA ALA A 149 -2.14 -25.43 14.35
C ALA A 149 -3.55 -25.08 13.86
N PRO A 150 -4.59 -25.81 14.30
CA PRO A 150 -5.96 -25.45 14.01
C PRO A 150 -6.27 -24.06 14.59
N SER A 151 -7.12 -23.31 13.89
CA SER A 151 -7.58 -22.00 14.34
C SER A 151 -8.45 -22.13 15.60
N PRO A 152 -8.17 -21.37 16.67
CA PRO A 152 -8.94 -21.45 17.92
C PRO A 152 -10.22 -20.61 17.90
N PHE A 153 -10.40 -19.78 16.86
CA PHE A 153 -11.40 -18.72 16.87
C PHE A 153 -12.84 -19.19 16.56
N PRO A 154 -13.87 -18.41 16.96
CA PRO A 154 -15.28 -18.73 16.75
C PRO A 154 -15.65 -18.98 15.29
N VAL A 155 -16.44 -20.03 15.09
CA VAL A 155 -16.99 -20.40 13.78
C VAL A 155 -18.51 -20.43 13.84
N PHE A 156 -19.15 -19.53 13.10
CA PHE A 156 -20.59 -19.50 12.92
C PHE A 156 -20.99 -20.20 11.63
N GLU A 157 -22.06 -20.99 11.68
CA GLU A 157 -22.61 -21.62 10.47
C GLU A 157 -23.23 -20.58 9.53
N THR A 158 -23.92 -19.59 10.09
CA THR A 158 -24.52 -18.45 9.37
C THR A 158 -24.31 -17.15 10.15
N GLY A 159 -24.54 -16.01 9.52
CA GLY A 159 -24.36 -14.68 10.10
C GLY A 159 -25.48 -14.17 11.00
N GLN A 160 -26.55 -14.94 11.24
CA GLN A 160 -27.74 -14.45 11.93
C GLN A 160 -27.45 -13.91 13.34
N PHE A 161 -26.47 -14.51 14.03
CA PHE A 161 -26.09 -14.14 15.40
C PHE A 161 -24.97 -13.10 15.47
N LEU A 162 -24.27 -12.82 14.36
CA LEU A 162 -23.19 -11.84 14.32
C LEU A 162 -23.77 -10.43 14.13
N THR A 163 -24.00 -9.73 15.23
CA THR A 163 -24.63 -8.41 15.30
C THR A 163 -23.76 -7.42 16.08
N ALA A 164 -24.00 -6.11 15.96
CA ALA A 164 -23.30 -5.11 16.77
C ALA A 164 -23.44 -5.38 18.28
N THR A 165 -24.64 -5.72 18.75
CA THR A 165 -24.88 -6.09 20.16
C THR A 165 -24.09 -7.32 20.59
N TRP A 166 -23.94 -8.31 19.69
CA TRP A 166 -23.11 -9.48 19.98
C TRP A 166 -21.64 -9.07 20.16
N LEU A 167 -21.11 -8.21 19.28
CA LEU A 167 -19.75 -7.67 19.38
C LEU A 167 -19.54 -6.82 20.64
N GLU A 168 -20.51 -5.99 21.03
CA GLU A 168 -20.45 -5.21 22.27
C GLU A 168 -20.37 -6.10 23.51
N THR A 169 -21.03 -7.26 23.47
CA THR A 169 -21.09 -8.21 24.59
C THR A 169 -19.85 -9.08 24.69
N HIS A 170 -19.30 -9.53 23.56
CA HIS A 170 -18.22 -10.53 23.52
C HIS A 170 -16.84 -9.94 23.15
N GLY A 171 -16.81 -8.75 22.57
CA GLY A 171 -15.61 -8.16 21.98
C GLY A 171 -15.34 -8.61 20.55
N LEU A 172 -14.25 -8.09 19.99
CA LEU A 172 -13.69 -8.46 18.68
C LEU A 172 -12.15 -8.48 18.80
N ASP A 173 -11.65 -9.34 19.68
CA ASP A 173 -10.22 -9.52 19.99
C ASP A 173 -9.59 -10.70 19.22
N GLU A 174 -10.42 -11.59 18.67
CA GLU A 174 -10.02 -12.68 17.77
C GLU A 174 -10.77 -12.65 16.43
N PRO A 175 -10.23 -13.29 15.36
CA PRO A 175 -10.95 -13.43 14.10
C PRO A 175 -12.30 -14.13 14.28
N ILE A 176 -13.24 -13.92 13.36
CA ILE A 176 -14.52 -14.64 13.36
C ILE A 176 -14.72 -15.24 11.97
N LEU A 177 -15.00 -16.53 11.91
CA LEU A 177 -15.34 -17.21 10.66
C LEU A 177 -16.85 -17.43 10.56
N VAL A 178 -17.44 -17.03 9.44
CA VAL A 178 -18.85 -17.31 9.12
C VAL A 178 -18.89 -18.17 7.85
N ARG A 179 -19.39 -19.41 7.96
CA ARG A 179 -19.33 -20.38 6.86
C ARG A 179 -20.25 -20.03 5.70
N LYS A 180 -21.43 -19.49 5.98
CA LYS A 180 -22.42 -19.14 4.96
C LYS A 180 -22.96 -17.73 5.15
N PRO A 181 -23.24 -16.99 4.05
CA PRO A 181 -23.53 -15.56 4.13
C PRO A 181 -24.93 -15.22 4.67
N GLN A 182 -25.82 -16.20 4.82
CA GLN A 182 -27.19 -15.95 5.28
C GLN A 182 -27.18 -15.24 6.64
N GLY A 183 -28.01 -14.22 6.79
CA GLY A 183 -28.09 -13.42 8.02
C GLY A 183 -27.01 -12.34 8.16
N LEU A 184 -25.95 -12.33 7.35
CA LEU A 184 -24.93 -11.26 7.39
C LEU A 184 -25.44 -9.92 6.83
N GLY A 185 -26.49 -9.92 6.01
CA GLY A 185 -26.86 -8.75 5.21
C GLY A 185 -25.78 -8.36 4.20
N LEU A 186 -24.92 -9.31 3.84
CA LEU A 186 -23.93 -9.23 2.77
C LEU A 186 -24.65 -9.48 1.43
N VAL A 187 -24.46 -8.60 0.46
CA VAL A 187 -24.86 -8.81 -0.93
C VAL A 187 -23.60 -8.81 -1.78
N MET A 188 -23.50 -9.79 -2.67
CA MET A 188 -22.39 -9.94 -3.61
C MET A 188 -22.95 -10.08 -5.02
N PRO A 189 -22.18 -9.70 -6.06
CA PRO A 189 -22.53 -9.98 -7.44
C PRO A 189 -22.63 -11.49 -7.71
N SER A 190 -23.07 -11.84 -8.92
CA SER A 190 -23.11 -13.23 -9.39
C SER A 190 -21.78 -13.96 -9.12
N PRO A 191 -21.79 -15.22 -8.65
CA PRO A 191 -20.57 -16.01 -8.51
C PRO A 191 -19.86 -16.26 -9.86
N ASP A 192 -20.56 -16.07 -10.98
CA ASP A 192 -20.01 -16.21 -12.33
C ASP A 192 -19.36 -14.92 -12.86
N LEU A 193 -19.38 -13.82 -12.08
CA LEU A 193 -18.78 -12.55 -12.49
C LEU A 193 -17.28 -12.74 -12.76
N SER A 194 -16.89 -12.53 -14.02
CA SER A 194 -15.53 -12.73 -14.50
C SER A 194 -14.65 -11.49 -14.34
N VAL A 195 -13.33 -11.68 -14.42
CA VAL A 195 -12.35 -10.58 -14.43
C VAL A 195 -12.52 -9.69 -15.67
N ASP A 196 -12.92 -10.25 -16.81
CA ASP A 196 -13.21 -9.47 -18.02
C ASP A 196 -14.42 -8.55 -17.82
N GLU A 197 -15.49 -9.04 -17.19
CA GLU A 197 -16.66 -8.23 -16.87
C GLU A 197 -16.34 -7.16 -15.83
N ILE A 198 -15.52 -7.46 -14.83
CA ILE A 198 -15.03 -6.47 -13.86
C ILE A 198 -14.23 -5.36 -14.58
N ALA A 199 -13.31 -5.74 -15.47
CA ALA A 199 -12.52 -4.78 -16.24
C ALA A 199 -13.41 -3.92 -17.15
N GLN A 200 -14.43 -4.49 -17.79
CA GLN A 200 -15.39 -3.74 -18.60
C GLN A 200 -16.27 -2.81 -17.77
N LEU A 201 -16.72 -3.26 -16.60
CA LEU A 201 -17.61 -2.52 -15.71
C LEU A 201 -16.92 -1.31 -15.06
N ILE A 202 -15.66 -1.48 -14.65
CA ILE A 202 -14.86 -0.41 -14.04
C ILE A 202 -14.23 0.48 -15.11
N GLY A 203 -13.76 -0.12 -16.21
CA GLY A 203 -13.05 0.54 -17.30
C GLY A 203 -11.69 -0.13 -17.54
N PRO A 204 -11.42 -0.67 -18.74
CA PRO A 204 -10.18 -1.42 -19.01
C PRO A 204 -8.90 -0.59 -18.86
N GLU A 205 -8.97 0.72 -19.09
CA GLU A 205 -7.85 1.64 -18.94
C GLU A 205 -7.57 2.06 -17.49
N THR A 206 -8.39 1.62 -16.54
CA THR A 206 -8.22 1.94 -15.11
C THR A 206 -6.89 1.36 -14.63
N PRO A 207 -5.97 2.19 -14.10
CA PRO A 207 -4.73 1.73 -13.52
C PRO A 207 -4.98 0.76 -12.36
N VAL A 208 -4.13 -0.24 -12.23
CA VAL A 208 -4.20 -1.21 -11.13
C VAL A 208 -2.80 -1.58 -10.65
N ASP A 209 -2.63 -1.61 -9.34
CA ASP A 209 -1.38 -2.02 -8.72
C ASP A 209 -1.30 -3.55 -8.69
N VAL A 210 -0.26 -4.09 -9.32
CA VAL A 210 -0.05 -5.53 -9.48
C VAL A 210 1.18 -5.95 -8.71
N ILE A 211 1.09 -6.99 -7.89
CA ILE A 211 2.21 -7.53 -7.12
C ILE A 211 2.81 -8.71 -7.86
N ASP A 212 4.12 -8.70 -8.10
CA ASP A 212 4.87 -9.89 -8.47
C ASP A 212 5.16 -10.71 -7.21
N VAL A 213 4.49 -11.86 -7.12
CA VAL A 213 4.49 -12.68 -5.91
C VAL A 213 5.89 -13.20 -5.61
N ALA A 214 6.71 -13.50 -6.62
CA ALA A 214 8.03 -14.09 -6.40
C ALA A 214 9.00 -13.10 -5.75
N ASN A 215 8.87 -11.79 -6.01
CA ASN A 215 9.74 -10.76 -5.45
C ASN A 215 9.07 -9.89 -4.37
N GLN A 216 7.76 -10.08 -4.13
CA GLN A 216 6.95 -9.24 -3.23
C GLN A 216 7.00 -7.74 -3.58
N GLY A 217 7.23 -7.45 -4.85
CA GLY A 217 7.36 -6.11 -5.40
C GLY A 217 6.12 -5.71 -6.18
N GLU A 218 5.79 -4.42 -6.12
CA GLU A 218 4.73 -3.83 -6.91
C GLU A 218 5.23 -3.50 -8.33
N LEU A 219 4.42 -3.83 -9.32
CA LEU A 219 4.63 -3.56 -10.74
C LEU A 219 3.76 -2.37 -11.14
N THR A 220 4.41 -1.32 -11.66
CA THR A 220 3.73 -0.13 -12.16
C THR A 220 3.33 -0.26 -13.63
N GLY A 221 2.36 0.53 -14.08
CA GLY A 221 1.98 0.65 -15.50
C GLY A 221 0.98 -0.40 -15.98
N TRP A 222 0.37 -1.14 -15.05
CA TRP A 222 -0.72 -2.07 -15.34
C TRP A 222 -2.07 -1.36 -15.37
N ASN A 223 -2.97 -1.86 -16.22
CA ASN A 223 -4.39 -1.51 -16.21
C ASN A 223 -5.29 -2.77 -16.14
N LEU A 224 -6.58 -2.58 -15.87
CA LEU A 224 -7.52 -3.69 -15.72
C LEU A 224 -7.67 -4.55 -16.98
N GLY A 225 -7.56 -3.97 -18.17
CA GLY A 225 -7.59 -4.72 -19.43
C GLY A 225 -6.40 -5.65 -19.60
N GLN A 226 -5.20 -5.17 -19.26
CA GLN A 226 -3.97 -5.98 -19.23
C GLN A 226 -4.05 -7.06 -18.16
N TRP A 227 -4.57 -6.73 -16.97
CA TRP A 227 -4.79 -7.68 -15.90
C TRP A 227 -5.75 -8.80 -16.31
N ALA A 228 -6.91 -8.47 -16.89
CA ALA A 228 -7.87 -9.45 -17.40
C ALA A 228 -7.23 -10.36 -18.45
N LYS A 229 -6.47 -9.79 -19.39
CA LYS A 229 -5.71 -10.55 -20.38
C LYS A 229 -4.72 -11.52 -19.73
N TYR A 230 -3.97 -11.09 -18.71
CA TYR A 230 -3.03 -11.92 -17.96
C TYR A 230 -3.73 -13.07 -17.20
N VAL A 231 -4.84 -12.78 -16.52
CA VAL A 231 -5.62 -13.79 -15.79
C VAL A 231 -6.11 -14.87 -16.74
N ASN A 232 -6.51 -14.52 -17.95
CA ASN A 232 -7.00 -15.47 -18.96
C ASN A 232 -5.90 -16.29 -19.67
N GLN A 233 -4.62 -16.02 -19.42
CA GLN A 233 -3.53 -16.83 -19.99
C GLN A 233 -3.51 -18.23 -19.37
N ARG A 234 -3.35 -19.25 -20.23
CA ARG A 234 -3.19 -20.65 -19.80
C ARG A 234 -1.82 -20.95 -19.21
N ILE A 235 -0.79 -20.28 -19.72
CA ILE A 235 0.61 -20.43 -19.30
C ILE A 235 1.09 -19.05 -18.87
N ARG A 236 1.63 -18.97 -17.66
CA ARG A 236 2.13 -17.74 -17.05
C ARG A 236 3.58 -17.96 -16.63
N ASP A 237 4.44 -17.01 -16.94
CA ASP A 237 5.86 -17.00 -16.57
C ASP A 237 6.08 -16.45 -15.15
N ARG A 238 5.13 -15.65 -14.66
CA ARG A 238 5.12 -15.07 -13.31
C ARG A 238 3.80 -15.36 -12.61
N ILE A 239 3.81 -15.31 -11.28
CA ILE A 239 2.60 -15.26 -10.46
C ILE A 239 2.42 -13.81 -10.03
N LEU A 240 1.37 -13.20 -10.57
CA LEU A 240 0.96 -11.84 -10.25
C LEU A 240 -0.34 -11.83 -9.44
N ASN A 241 -0.51 -10.82 -8.60
CA ASN A 241 -1.64 -10.71 -7.69
C ASN A 241 -2.16 -9.26 -7.62
N VAL A 242 -3.48 -9.06 -7.56
CA VAL A 242 -4.11 -7.76 -7.32
C VAL A 242 -4.85 -7.82 -5.99
N ILE A 243 -4.42 -7.01 -5.03
CA ILE A 243 -5.04 -6.93 -3.70
C ILE A 243 -5.55 -5.53 -3.31
N SER A 244 -5.16 -4.50 -4.06
CA SER A 244 -5.36 -3.08 -3.68
C SER A 244 -6.36 -2.33 -4.55
N LEU A 245 -7.13 -3.03 -5.41
CA LEU A 245 -8.14 -2.39 -6.25
C LEU A 245 -9.34 -1.94 -5.41
N GLU A 246 -9.34 -0.67 -5.02
CA GLU A 246 -10.45 -0.01 -4.33
C GLU A 246 -11.55 0.35 -5.34
N VAL A 247 -12.79 -0.01 -5.03
CA VAL A 247 -13.89 0.06 -6.01
C VAL A 247 -15.07 0.93 -5.57
N SER A 248 -14.98 1.66 -4.45
CA SER A 248 -16.11 2.38 -3.85
C SER A 248 -16.79 3.35 -4.82
N ASP A 249 -16.03 4.00 -5.69
CA ASP A 249 -16.56 4.97 -6.68
C ASP A 249 -16.83 4.36 -8.06
N THR A 250 -16.78 3.04 -8.18
CA THR A 250 -16.99 2.34 -9.45
C THR A 250 -18.41 1.77 -9.53
N PRO A 251 -18.94 1.48 -10.73
CA PRO A 251 -20.24 0.83 -10.87
C PRO A 251 -20.33 -0.55 -10.19
N LEU A 252 -19.20 -1.24 -9.98
CA LEU A 252 -19.14 -2.54 -9.31
C LEU A 252 -19.70 -2.48 -7.88
N THR A 253 -19.46 -1.39 -7.14
CA THR A 253 -19.94 -1.25 -5.75
C THR A 253 -21.46 -1.25 -5.66
N ARG A 254 -22.19 -0.91 -6.73
CA ARG A 254 -23.66 -0.96 -6.75
C ARG A 254 -24.21 -2.39 -6.63
N LEU A 255 -23.38 -3.40 -6.92
CA LEU A 255 -23.72 -4.82 -6.83
C LEU A 255 -23.36 -5.42 -5.46
N ILE A 256 -22.73 -4.63 -4.58
CA ILE A 256 -22.16 -5.09 -3.32
C ILE A 256 -22.82 -4.35 -2.16
N GLN A 257 -23.18 -5.09 -1.12
CA GLN A 257 -23.54 -4.51 0.16
C GLN A 257 -22.70 -5.16 1.24
N ARG A 258 -21.88 -4.35 1.94
CA ARG A 258 -21.07 -4.83 3.07
C ARG A 258 -21.95 -5.46 4.16
N PRO A 259 -21.42 -6.44 4.93
CA PRO A 259 -22.15 -7.06 6.03
C PRO A 259 -22.76 -6.02 6.95
N ARG A 260 -23.98 -6.28 7.43
CA ARG A 260 -24.75 -5.38 8.31
C ARG A 260 -23.93 -4.94 9.50
N VAL A 261 -23.31 -5.88 10.22
CA VAL A 261 -22.49 -5.58 11.40
C VAL A 261 -21.34 -4.62 11.08
N VAL A 262 -20.69 -4.77 9.91
CA VAL A 262 -19.62 -3.85 9.47
C VAL A 262 -20.16 -2.44 9.27
N ARG A 263 -21.33 -2.28 8.65
CA ARG A 263 -21.96 -0.97 8.43
C ARG A 263 -22.39 -0.30 9.73
N GLU A 264 -22.76 -1.09 10.75
CA GLU A 264 -23.20 -0.60 12.06
C GLU A 264 -22.04 -0.09 12.93
N ILE A 265 -20.82 -0.62 12.76
CA ILE A 265 -19.66 -0.24 13.59
C ILE A 265 -18.62 0.62 12.88
N ASP A 266 -18.66 0.68 11.54
CA ASP A 266 -17.71 1.44 10.73
C ASP A 266 -17.85 2.95 10.92
N TRP A 267 -16.79 3.61 11.39
CA TRP A 267 -16.78 5.06 11.62
C TRP A 267 -17.07 5.89 10.36
N ILE A 268 -16.67 5.41 9.17
CA ILE A 268 -16.97 6.12 7.93
C ILE A 268 -18.48 6.09 7.61
N SER A 269 -19.16 5.04 8.09
CA SER A 269 -20.59 4.86 7.91
C SER A 269 -21.42 5.56 8.98
N THR A 270 -20.90 5.66 10.21
CA THR A 270 -21.69 6.11 11.37
C THR A 270 -21.39 7.51 11.86
N VAL A 271 -20.16 8.01 11.70
CA VAL A 271 -19.73 9.29 12.32
C VAL A 271 -19.01 10.25 11.37
N TRP A 272 -18.62 9.82 10.17
CA TRP A 272 -17.98 10.74 9.22
C TRP A 272 -18.95 11.84 8.77
N PRO A 273 -18.55 13.12 8.77
CA PRO A 273 -19.43 14.22 8.40
C PRO A 273 -20.04 14.03 7.01
N THR A 274 -21.37 14.12 6.92
CA THR A 274 -22.10 13.88 5.67
C THR A 274 -21.68 14.86 4.59
N GLU A 275 -21.45 16.13 4.95
CA GLU A 275 -21.06 17.16 4.00
C GLU A 275 -19.70 16.86 3.35
N LEU A 276 -18.73 16.35 4.12
CA LEU A 276 -17.42 15.94 3.61
C LEU A 276 -17.53 14.66 2.77
N LYS A 277 -18.36 13.72 3.21
CA LYS A 277 -18.62 12.48 2.47
C LYS A 277 -19.23 12.73 1.09
N ASP A 278 -20.22 13.63 1.03
CA ASP A 278 -20.88 14.03 -0.21
C ASP A 278 -19.94 14.77 -1.16
N GLN A 279 -18.91 15.42 -0.62
CA GLN A 279 -17.80 16.02 -1.37
C GLN A 279 -16.73 14.99 -1.80
N GLY A 280 -16.89 13.72 -1.43
CA GLY A 280 -15.90 12.66 -1.67
C GLY A 280 -14.68 12.74 -0.77
N GLU A 281 -14.70 13.60 0.26
CA GLU A 281 -13.63 13.78 1.24
C GLU A 281 -13.77 12.78 2.39
N TYR A 282 -13.47 11.51 2.13
CA TYR A 282 -13.42 10.47 3.14
C TYR A 282 -12.43 9.35 2.74
N PRO A 283 -11.98 8.50 3.69
CA PRO A 283 -11.08 7.40 3.37
C PRO A 283 -11.79 6.34 2.52
N LYS A 284 -11.27 6.09 1.31
CA LYS A 284 -11.78 5.05 0.41
C LYS A 284 -11.06 3.75 0.72
N VAL A 285 -11.60 3.01 1.69
CA VAL A 285 -11.01 1.76 2.21
C VAL A 285 -12.10 0.74 2.55
N GLN A 286 -13.28 0.88 1.95
CA GLN A 286 -14.48 0.12 2.33
C GLN A 286 -14.77 -1.04 1.37
N HIS A 287 -14.40 -0.91 0.10
CA HIS A 287 -14.66 -1.92 -0.92
C HIS A 287 -13.40 -2.20 -1.72
N TYR A 288 -12.92 -3.44 -1.65
CA TYR A 288 -11.79 -3.92 -2.42
C TYR A 288 -12.22 -5.10 -3.29
N CYS A 289 -11.72 -5.13 -4.52
CA CYS A 289 -11.84 -6.27 -5.43
C CYS A 289 -10.48 -6.96 -5.53
N LEU A 290 -10.35 -8.11 -4.87
CA LEU A 290 -9.13 -8.90 -4.88
C LEU A 290 -9.22 -9.92 -6.02
N MET A 291 -8.17 -9.98 -6.84
CA MET A 291 -8.09 -10.92 -7.95
C MET A 291 -6.73 -11.60 -7.90
N SER A 292 -6.73 -12.90 -7.65
CA SER A 292 -5.52 -13.68 -7.41
C SER A 292 -5.53 -14.91 -8.30
N VAL A 293 -4.42 -15.16 -8.99
CA VAL A 293 -4.23 -16.47 -9.64
C VAL A 293 -3.76 -17.50 -8.61
N ARG A 294 -3.85 -18.78 -8.97
CA ARG A 294 -3.31 -19.88 -8.16
C ARG A 294 -1.87 -19.59 -7.75
N ASP A 295 -1.51 -19.99 -6.52
CA ASP A 295 -0.16 -19.83 -5.94
C ASP A 295 0.22 -18.38 -5.58
N SER A 296 -0.74 -17.44 -5.63
CA SER A 296 -0.53 -16.09 -5.09
C SER A 296 -0.30 -16.12 -3.57
N TYR A 297 0.61 -15.26 -3.11
CA TYR A 297 0.96 -15.12 -1.70
C TYR A 297 1.24 -13.66 -1.37
N THR A 298 0.78 -13.24 -0.20
CA THR A 298 1.06 -11.92 0.40
C THR A 298 1.69 -12.19 1.76
N ASP A 299 2.90 -11.65 1.98
CA ASP A 299 3.62 -11.79 3.25
C ASP A 299 2.95 -11.01 4.39
N LEU A 300 3.40 -11.27 5.63
CA LEU A 300 2.95 -10.61 6.87
C LEU A 300 3.52 -9.20 7.06
#